data_AF-A0A160VFB1-F1
#
_entry.id   AF-A0A160VFB1-F1
#
_cell.length_a   1.000
_cell.length_b   1.000
_cell.length_c   1.000
_cell.angle_alpha   90.00
_cell.angle_beta   90.00
_cell.angle_gamma   90.00
#
_symmetry.space_group_name_H-M   'P 1'
#
loop_
_entity.id
_entity.type
_entity.pdbx_description
1 polymer ?
#
loop_
_entity_poly.entity_id
_entity_poly.type
_entity_poly.pdbx_seq_one_letter_code
_entity_poly.pdbx_strand_id
1 'polypeptide(L)'
;MINKTTDLYYLCAGPSTWGLNVGIFKKLAGHVFGIMNDKLIVWPKRLSSRNCNPKNIHTLRASAKNRDIVIIDRIKSETSKVNIGGHVNRSGENYLIGMTPHHKYPQFPDMTHIYKTHPHKTSKTVHTIGPKRFKKAELNSKIIWSEGIGLVAPVFHYFGYNIKGFGVNSANLLKQYFC
;
A
#
# COMPACT_ATOMS: atom_id res chain seq x y z
N MET A 1 0.03 26.55 5.24
CA MET A 1 -1.17 25.69 5.24
C MET A 1 -1.28 25.03 3.88
N ILE A 2 -1.10 23.70 3.77
CA ILE A 2 -1.29 22.99 2.49
C ILE A 2 -2.78 22.65 2.38
N ASN A 3 -3.50 23.46 1.59
CA ASN A 3 -4.94 23.43 1.44
C ASN A 3 -5.34 22.99 0.02
N LYS A 4 -4.72 21.90 -0.47
CA LYS A 4 -5.21 21.13 -1.62
C LYS A 4 -5.53 19.73 -1.13
N THR A 5 -6.66 19.19 -1.55
CA THR A 5 -7.01 17.76 -1.47
C THR A 5 -5.87 16.94 -2.05
N THR A 6 -4.92 16.60 -1.19
CA THR A 6 -3.69 15.92 -1.60
C THR A 6 -3.99 14.44 -1.48
N ASP A 7 -4.14 13.77 -2.61
CA ASP A 7 -4.24 12.31 -2.64
C ASP A 7 -3.04 11.72 -1.86
N LEU A 8 -3.33 10.86 -0.90
CA LEU A 8 -2.32 10.17 -0.11
C LEU A 8 -1.86 8.93 -0.88
N TYR A 9 -0.59 8.90 -1.27
CA TYR A 9 0.01 7.76 -1.94
C TYR A 9 0.86 6.97 -0.95
N TYR A 10 0.52 5.69 -0.76
CA TYR A 10 1.29 4.78 0.07
C TYR A 10 2.12 3.84 -0.80
N LEU A 11 3.44 3.90 -0.70
CA LEU A 11 4.32 2.97 -1.40
C LEU A 11 4.67 1.81 -0.47
N CYS A 12 4.33 0.57 -0.86
CA CYS A 12 4.71 -0.63 -0.10
C CYS A 12 6.25 -0.79 -0.03
N ALA A 13 6.95 -0.37 -1.08
CA ALA A 13 8.39 -0.25 -1.13
C ALA A 13 8.81 1.23 -1.17
N GLY A 14 9.87 1.59 -0.45
CA GLY A 14 10.31 2.99 -0.38
C GLY A 14 10.77 3.56 -1.74
N PRO A 15 10.73 4.90 -1.93
CA PRO A 15 11.03 5.58 -3.20
C PRO A 15 12.32 5.17 -3.89
N SER A 16 13.40 4.91 -3.13
CA SER A 16 14.67 4.47 -3.69
C SER A 16 14.58 3.14 -4.44
N THR A 17 13.71 2.23 -4.00
CA THR A 17 13.41 0.97 -4.69
C THR A 17 12.80 1.18 -6.07
N TRP A 18 12.18 2.35 -6.27
CA TRP A 18 11.56 2.77 -7.52
C TRP A 18 12.42 3.75 -8.33
N GLY A 19 13.65 4.03 -7.86
CA GLY A 19 14.49 5.07 -8.45
C GLY A 19 13.85 6.47 -8.42
N LEU A 20 12.98 6.73 -7.45
CA LEU A 20 12.33 8.03 -7.23
C LEU A 20 13.13 8.85 -6.24
N ASN A 21 13.32 10.13 -6.56
CA ASN A 21 13.88 11.11 -5.64
C ASN A 21 12.72 11.92 -5.03
N VAL A 22 12.41 11.66 -3.76
CA VAL A 22 11.29 12.29 -3.05
C VAL A 22 11.84 13.12 -1.90
N GLY A 23 11.49 14.41 -1.86
CA GLY A 23 11.88 15.32 -0.79
C GLY A 23 11.24 14.91 0.54
N ILE A 24 12.03 14.43 1.49
CA ILE A 24 11.56 13.99 2.81
C ILE A 24 11.37 15.21 3.70
N PHE A 25 10.19 15.36 4.31
CA PHE A 25 9.91 16.44 5.26
C PHE A 25 9.50 15.95 6.65
N LYS A 26 9.12 14.67 6.82
CA LYS A 26 8.69 14.14 8.13
C LYS A 26 8.94 12.64 8.26
N LYS A 27 9.20 12.19 9.49
CA LYS A 27 9.20 10.77 9.89
C LYS A 27 8.27 10.60 11.08
N LEU A 28 7.35 9.63 11.03
CA LEU A 28 6.36 9.42 12.09
C LEU A 28 5.92 7.95 12.11
N ALA A 29 5.78 7.35 13.31
CA ALA A 29 5.21 6.02 13.52
C ALA A 29 5.75 4.94 12.55
N GLY A 30 7.07 4.83 12.42
CA GLY A 30 7.71 3.84 11.53
C GLY A 30 7.62 4.15 10.03
N HIS A 31 7.06 5.31 9.65
CA HIS A 31 6.89 5.76 8.27
C HIS A 31 7.69 7.03 7.98
N VAL A 32 7.94 7.25 6.69
CA VAL A 32 8.57 8.44 6.13
C VAL A 32 7.57 9.12 5.21
N PHE A 33 7.57 10.44 5.24
CA PHE A 33 6.68 11.31 4.49
C PHE A 33 7.52 12.20 3.59
N GLY A 34 7.10 12.30 2.34
CA GLY A 34 7.72 13.18 1.37
C GLY A 34 6.70 13.78 0.42
N ILE A 35 7.13 14.80 -0.31
CA ILE A 35 6.34 15.45 -1.35
C ILE A 35 7.05 15.24 -2.69
N MET A 36 6.29 14.93 -3.72
CA MET A 36 6.74 14.90 -5.11
C MET A 36 5.58 15.37 -5.99
N ASN A 37 5.81 16.42 -6.78
CA ASN A 37 4.81 17.02 -7.68
C ASN A 37 3.46 17.29 -6.98
N ASP A 38 3.52 18.00 -5.86
CA ASP A 38 2.39 18.33 -4.98
C ASP A 38 1.61 17.14 -4.41
N LYS A 39 2.10 15.90 -4.56
CA LYS A 39 1.49 14.68 -4.01
C LYS A 39 2.18 14.26 -2.72
N LEU A 40 1.38 13.89 -1.72
CA LEU A 40 1.86 13.38 -0.45
C LEU A 40 2.18 11.89 -0.59
N ILE A 41 3.45 11.56 -0.45
CA ILE A 41 3.95 10.19 -0.53
C ILE A 41 4.36 9.71 0.86
N VAL A 42 3.84 8.55 1.25
CA VAL A 42 4.13 7.90 2.53
C VAL A 42 4.62 6.48 2.26
N TRP A 43 5.63 6.04 3.00
CA TRP A 43 6.13 4.68 2.90
C TRP A 43 6.69 4.22 4.25
N PRO A 44 6.67 2.91 4.55
CA PRO A 44 7.24 2.41 5.78
C PRO A 44 8.78 2.43 5.69
N LYS A 45 9.46 2.67 6.82
CA LYS A 45 10.93 2.49 6.91
C LYS A 45 11.35 1.08 6.50
N ARG A 46 10.51 0.11 6.80
CA ARG A 46 10.60 -1.29 6.38
C ARG A 46 9.20 -1.88 6.35
N LEU A 47 8.84 -2.59 5.29
CA LEU A 47 7.61 -3.38 5.22
C LEU A 47 7.68 -4.52 6.24
N SER A 48 7.03 -4.34 7.39
CA SER A 48 7.00 -5.30 8.50
C SER A 48 5.84 -5.02 9.46
N SER A 49 5.43 -6.04 10.21
CA SER A 49 4.43 -5.90 11.29
C SER A 49 4.83 -4.86 12.35
N ARG A 50 6.13 -4.64 12.60
CA ARG A 50 6.61 -3.60 13.52
C ARG A 50 6.28 -2.17 13.05
N ASN A 51 6.30 -1.93 11.73
CA ASN A 51 6.08 -0.59 11.19
C ASN A 51 4.64 -0.38 10.70
N CYS A 52 4.02 -1.39 10.11
CA CYS A 52 2.74 -1.30 9.43
C CYS A 52 1.57 -1.88 10.26
N ASN A 53 1.68 -1.96 11.59
CA ASN A 53 0.61 -2.45 12.47
C ASN A 53 -0.48 -1.40 12.75
N PRO A 54 -1.62 -1.84 13.34
CA PRO A 54 -2.70 -0.97 13.77
C PRO A 54 -2.27 0.29 14.55
N LYS A 55 -1.43 0.17 15.58
CA LYS A 55 -1.00 1.31 16.41
C LYS A 55 -0.33 2.40 15.58
N ASN A 56 0.56 2.01 14.66
CA ASN A 56 1.27 2.97 13.83
C ASN A 56 0.34 3.60 12.80
N ILE A 57 -0.48 2.82 12.09
CA ILE A 57 -1.42 3.36 11.10
C ILE A 57 -2.48 4.25 11.75
N HIS A 58 -2.94 3.92 12.97
CA HIS A 58 -3.80 4.80 13.76
C HIS A 58 -3.14 6.16 14.04
N THR A 59 -1.85 6.17 14.36
CA THR A 59 -1.08 7.40 14.57
C THR A 59 -0.95 8.23 13.28
N LEU A 60 -0.77 7.58 12.11
CA LEU A 60 -0.77 8.29 10.82
C LEU A 60 -2.14 8.89 10.51
N ARG A 61 -3.22 8.18 10.87
CA ARG A 61 -4.60 8.62 10.69
C ARG A 61 -4.93 9.91 11.42
N ALA A 62 -4.35 10.15 12.60
CA ALA A 62 -4.51 11.42 13.31
C ALA A 62 -3.86 12.60 12.56
N SER A 63 -2.88 12.34 11.69
CA SER A 63 -2.18 13.37 10.91
C SER A 63 -2.81 13.65 9.54
N ALA A 64 -3.81 12.89 9.09
CA ALA A 64 -4.41 13.00 7.77
C ALA A 64 -5.93 13.20 7.85
N LYS A 65 -6.43 14.31 7.26
CA LYS A 65 -7.87 14.59 7.20
C LYS A 65 -8.62 13.69 6.19
N ASN A 66 -7.96 13.30 5.09
CA ASN A 66 -8.56 12.48 4.04
C ASN A 66 -8.46 10.97 4.34
N ARG A 67 -9.52 10.23 4.03
CA ARG A 67 -9.62 8.76 4.13
C ARG A 67 -9.34 8.05 2.81
N ASP A 68 -9.26 8.76 1.68
CA ASP A 68 -8.86 8.18 0.41
C ASP A 68 -7.33 7.98 0.35
N ILE A 69 -6.93 6.77 -0.02
CA ILE A 69 -5.52 6.36 -0.14
C ILE A 69 -5.31 5.55 -1.41
N VAL A 70 -4.21 5.82 -2.11
CA VAL A 70 -3.74 5.01 -3.22
C VAL A 70 -2.57 4.17 -2.73
N ILE A 71 -2.75 2.86 -2.62
CA ILE A 71 -1.67 1.93 -2.23
C ILE A 71 -1.01 1.40 -3.50
N ILE A 72 0.28 1.70 -3.66
CA ILE A 72 1.08 1.29 -4.79
C ILE A 72 2.04 0.18 -4.37
N ASP A 73 1.98 -0.93 -5.09
CA ASP A 73 2.79 -2.11 -4.84
C ASP A 73 3.61 -2.54 -6.05
N ARG A 74 4.74 -3.18 -5.78
CA ARG A 74 5.53 -3.85 -6.82
C ARG A 74 4.85 -5.13 -7.22
N ILE A 75 4.77 -5.38 -8.51
CA ILE A 75 4.29 -6.66 -9.05
C ILE A 75 5.32 -7.32 -9.96
N LYS A 76 5.25 -8.65 -10.07
CA LYS A 76 5.90 -9.44 -11.12
C LYS A 76 4.81 -10.14 -11.92
N SER A 77 4.61 -9.67 -13.16
CA SER A 77 3.61 -10.13 -14.12
C SER A 77 4.00 -9.64 -15.51
N GLU A 78 3.50 -10.31 -16.55
CA GLU A 78 3.54 -9.82 -17.94
C GLU A 78 2.75 -8.53 -18.10
N THR A 79 1.69 -8.34 -17.31
CA THR A 79 0.94 -7.08 -17.30
C THR A 79 1.70 -6.01 -16.54
N SER A 80 2.00 -4.90 -17.21
CA SER A 80 2.89 -3.87 -16.68
C SER A 80 2.28 -3.03 -15.56
N LYS A 81 0.96 -2.89 -15.58
CA LYS A 81 0.16 -2.08 -14.67
C LYS A 81 -1.20 -2.74 -14.43
N VAL A 82 -1.62 -2.83 -13.17
CA VAL A 82 -2.93 -3.39 -12.82
C VAL A 82 -3.63 -2.54 -11.77
N ASN A 83 -4.95 -2.39 -11.92
CA ASN A 83 -5.80 -1.97 -10.82
C ASN A 83 -6.06 -3.19 -9.93
N ILE A 84 -5.80 -3.07 -8.63
CA ILE A 84 -5.94 -4.19 -7.70
C ILE A 84 -7.33 -4.11 -7.07
N GLY A 85 -8.15 -5.13 -7.35
CA GLY A 85 -9.51 -5.25 -6.80
C GLY A 85 -9.65 -6.34 -5.75
N GLY A 86 -8.63 -7.18 -5.59
CA GLY A 86 -8.59 -8.28 -4.65
C GLY A 86 -7.16 -8.73 -4.39
N HIS A 87 -6.95 -9.47 -3.31
CA HIS A 87 -5.65 -10.06 -3.02
C HIS A 87 -5.77 -11.43 -2.36
N VAL A 88 -4.77 -12.28 -2.56
CA VAL A 88 -4.53 -13.51 -1.82
C VAL A 88 -3.23 -13.34 -1.05
N ASN A 89 -3.29 -13.38 0.28
CA ASN A 89 -2.08 -13.29 1.10
C ASN A 89 -1.40 -14.67 1.21
N ARG A 90 -0.24 -14.82 0.55
CA ARG A 90 0.64 -16.01 0.55
C ARG A 90 1.98 -15.77 1.24
N SER A 91 2.10 -14.67 1.98
CA SER A 91 3.35 -14.28 2.65
C SER A 91 3.63 -15.10 3.91
N GLY A 92 2.58 -15.64 4.56
CA GLY A 92 2.67 -16.21 5.90
C GLY A 92 2.69 -15.16 7.02
N GLU A 93 2.51 -13.88 6.70
CA GLU A 93 2.45 -12.78 7.65
C GLU A 93 1.06 -12.11 7.63
N ASN A 94 0.63 -11.57 8.77
CA ASN A 94 -0.54 -10.71 8.87
C ASN A 94 -0.26 -9.61 9.90
N TYR A 95 -0.38 -8.34 9.48
CA TYR A 95 0.00 -7.19 10.29
C TYR A 95 -1.05 -6.76 11.33
N LEU A 96 -2.20 -7.45 11.37
CA LEU A 96 -3.22 -7.30 12.42
C LEU A 96 -3.00 -8.24 13.63
N ILE A 97 -2.14 -9.26 13.50
CA ILE A 97 -1.89 -10.26 14.56
C ILE A 97 -1.41 -9.58 15.83
N GLY A 98 -2.05 -9.91 16.96
CA GLY A 98 -1.69 -9.40 18.30
C GLY A 98 -1.96 -7.90 18.51
N MET A 99 -2.57 -7.23 17.53
CA MET A 99 -2.80 -5.78 17.52
C MET A 99 -4.29 -5.43 17.34
N THR A 100 -5.17 -6.44 17.35
CA THR A 100 -6.63 -6.31 17.30
C THR A 100 -7.23 -6.99 18.55
N PRO A 101 -8.31 -6.46 19.15
CA PRO A 101 -8.97 -5.22 18.76
C PRO A 101 -8.11 -4.01 19.15
N HIS A 102 -8.32 -2.87 18.48
CA HIS A 102 -7.62 -1.63 18.78
C HIS A 102 -8.62 -0.49 18.90
N HIS A 103 -8.70 0.15 20.07
CA HIS A 103 -9.75 1.12 20.41
C HIS A 103 -11.16 0.55 20.19
N LYS A 104 -11.98 1.20 19.34
CA LYS A 104 -13.37 0.82 19.06
C LYS A 104 -13.51 -0.07 17.80
N TYR A 105 -12.41 -0.54 17.23
CA TYR A 105 -12.43 -1.37 16.02
C TYR A 105 -12.50 -2.86 16.36
N PRO A 106 -13.11 -3.69 15.50
CA PRO A 106 -13.39 -5.09 15.82
C PRO A 106 -12.11 -5.93 15.98
N GLN A 107 -12.24 -7.08 16.63
CA GLN A 107 -11.18 -8.10 16.62
C GLN A 107 -11.02 -8.67 15.19
N PHE A 108 -12.14 -8.98 14.54
CA PHE A 108 -12.19 -9.61 13.23
C PHE A 108 -12.84 -8.64 12.22
N PRO A 109 -12.04 -7.88 11.45
CA PRO A 109 -12.57 -6.99 10.43
C PRO A 109 -13.11 -7.74 9.21
N ASP A 110 -14.20 -7.25 8.63
CA ASP A 110 -14.68 -7.69 7.33
C ASP A 110 -13.72 -7.23 6.22
N MET A 111 -13.28 -8.18 5.38
CA MET A 111 -12.29 -8.00 4.32
C MET A 111 -12.90 -8.09 2.91
N THR A 112 -14.24 -8.17 2.79
CA THR A 112 -14.94 -8.38 1.51
C THR A 112 -14.73 -7.22 0.54
N HIS A 113 -14.77 -5.97 1.03
CA HIS A 113 -14.74 -4.76 0.19
C HIS A 113 -13.57 -3.83 0.54
N ILE A 114 -12.36 -4.38 0.61
CA ILE A 114 -11.14 -3.60 0.91
C ILE A 114 -10.86 -2.55 -0.18
N TYR A 115 -11.00 -2.92 -1.46
CA TYR A 115 -10.58 -2.09 -2.58
C TYR A 115 -11.78 -1.44 -3.26
N LYS A 116 -11.66 -0.14 -3.56
CA LYS A 116 -12.60 0.58 -4.44
C LYS A 116 -12.44 0.07 -5.87
N THR A 117 -13.41 -0.71 -6.33
CA THR A 117 -13.55 -1.11 -7.74
C THR A 117 -14.41 -0.10 -8.50
N HIS A 118 -14.23 -0.01 -9.82
CA HIS A 118 -15.08 0.83 -10.68
C HIS A 118 -15.67 -0.07 -11.77
N PRO A 119 -16.99 0.01 -12.06
CA PRO A 119 -17.65 -0.89 -13.01
C PRO A 119 -16.98 -0.94 -14.40
N HIS A 120 -16.40 0.18 -14.83
CA HIS A 120 -15.78 0.33 -16.15
C HIS A 120 -14.26 0.14 -16.17
N LYS A 121 -13.64 -0.25 -15.05
CA LYS A 121 -12.20 -0.53 -14.98
C LYS A 121 -11.94 -1.95 -14.54
N THR A 122 -11.31 -2.74 -15.42
CA THR A 122 -10.87 -4.09 -15.10
C THR A 122 -9.91 -4.05 -13.92
N SER A 123 -10.28 -4.75 -12.84
CA SER A 123 -9.42 -5.01 -11.70
C SER A 123 -8.92 -6.45 -11.71
N LYS A 124 -7.76 -6.69 -11.11
CA LYS A 124 -7.15 -8.02 -10.99
C LYS A 124 -6.92 -8.39 -9.53
N THR A 125 -6.87 -9.68 -9.27
CA THR A 125 -6.45 -10.25 -7.98
C THR A 125 -4.95 -10.49 -8.00
N VAL A 126 -4.25 -10.02 -6.97
CA VAL A 126 -2.81 -10.22 -6.81
C VAL A 126 -2.49 -11.20 -5.69
N HIS A 127 -1.34 -11.85 -5.76
CA HIS A 127 -0.88 -12.80 -4.74
C HIS A 127 0.30 -12.19 -3.97
N THR A 128 0.06 -11.76 -2.74
CA THR A 128 1.08 -11.10 -1.91
C THR A 128 1.97 -12.13 -1.25
N ILE A 129 3.27 -12.10 -1.55
CA ILE A 129 4.24 -13.11 -1.10
C ILE A 129 5.27 -12.58 -0.10
N GLY A 130 5.25 -11.28 0.20
CA GLY A 130 6.19 -10.65 1.12
C GLY A 130 7.56 -10.37 0.48
N PRO A 131 8.37 -9.45 1.06
CA PRO A 131 9.58 -8.92 0.43
C PRO A 131 10.66 -9.97 0.19
N LYS A 132 10.78 -10.97 1.07
CA LYS A 132 11.79 -12.04 0.94
C LYS A 132 11.53 -12.94 -0.27
N ARG A 133 10.29 -13.43 -0.42
CA ARG A 133 9.88 -14.29 -1.54
C ARG A 133 9.74 -13.49 -2.83
N PHE A 134 9.28 -12.24 -2.75
CA PHE A 134 9.14 -11.37 -3.91
C PHE A 134 10.47 -11.14 -4.64
N LYS A 135 11.58 -10.96 -3.91
CA LYS A 135 12.91 -10.83 -4.53
C LYS A 135 13.28 -12.04 -5.40
N LYS A 136 12.95 -13.25 -4.95
CA LYS A 136 13.28 -14.53 -5.62
C LYS A 136 12.25 -14.97 -6.66
N ALA A 137 11.03 -14.41 -6.63
CA ALA A 137 9.97 -14.82 -7.54
C ALA A 137 10.33 -14.49 -8.99
N GLU A 138 10.01 -15.40 -9.90
CA GLU A 138 10.12 -15.14 -11.34
C GLU A 138 8.84 -14.48 -11.87
N LEU A 139 8.94 -13.91 -13.06
CA LEU A 139 7.78 -13.38 -13.76
C LEU A 139 6.83 -14.54 -14.10
N ASN A 140 5.53 -14.33 -13.92
CA ASN A 140 4.53 -15.37 -14.14
C ASN A 140 3.38 -14.82 -15.00
N SER A 141 2.95 -15.61 -15.99
CA SER A 141 1.88 -15.24 -16.94
C SER A 141 0.47 -15.40 -16.36
N LYS A 142 0.29 -16.29 -15.37
CA LYS A 142 -1.01 -16.61 -14.78
C LYS A 142 -1.26 -15.91 -13.45
N ILE A 143 -0.21 -15.71 -12.66
CA ILE A 143 -0.28 -15.16 -11.31
C ILE A 143 0.43 -13.81 -11.26
N ILE A 144 -0.27 -12.79 -10.76
CA ILE A 144 0.34 -11.50 -10.48
C ILE A 144 0.93 -11.57 -9.07
N TRP A 145 2.24 -11.80 -8.96
CA TRP A 145 2.91 -11.70 -7.67
C TRP A 145 2.96 -10.25 -7.23
N SER A 146 2.64 -9.98 -5.97
CA SER A 146 2.75 -8.67 -5.35
C SER A 146 3.64 -8.74 -4.11
N GLU A 147 4.32 -7.65 -3.79
CA GLU A 147 5.27 -7.63 -2.68
C GLU A 147 4.56 -7.49 -1.32
N GLY A 148 3.63 -6.55 -1.20
CA GLY A 148 3.21 -6.07 0.13
C GLY A 148 1.77 -5.63 0.29
N ILE A 149 0.98 -5.43 -0.76
CA ILE A 149 -0.35 -4.81 -0.62
C ILE A 149 -1.29 -5.62 0.26
N GLY A 150 -1.27 -6.95 0.16
CA GLY A 150 -2.07 -7.84 1.00
C GLY A 150 -1.65 -7.87 2.48
N LEU A 151 -0.54 -7.22 2.83
CA LEU A 151 -0.10 -7.04 4.21
C LEU A 151 -0.55 -5.70 4.79
N VAL A 152 -0.54 -4.64 3.98
CA VAL A 152 -0.81 -3.27 4.44
C VAL A 152 -2.25 -2.83 4.21
N ALA A 153 -2.89 -3.24 3.11
CA ALA A 153 -4.26 -2.87 2.79
C ALA A 153 -5.26 -3.30 3.88
N PRO A 154 -5.16 -4.51 4.48
CA PRO A 154 -6.00 -4.89 5.61
C PRO A 154 -5.90 -3.92 6.80
N VAL A 155 -4.72 -3.37 7.07
CA VAL A 155 -4.50 -2.45 8.19
C VAL A 155 -5.05 -1.05 7.91
N PHE A 156 -4.94 -0.57 6.69
CA PHE A 156 -5.62 0.68 6.29
C PHE A 156 -7.14 0.51 6.32
N HIS A 157 -7.65 -0.60 5.77
CA HIS A 157 -9.08 -0.93 5.75
C HIS A 157 -9.65 -1.02 7.16
N TYR A 158 -8.90 -1.61 8.09
CA TYR A 158 -9.23 -1.68 9.51
C TYR A 158 -9.62 -0.32 10.10
N PHE A 159 -9.02 0.78 9.64
CA PHE A 159 -9.33 2.14 10.11
C PHE A 159 -10.31 2.93 9.24
N GLY A 160 -10.99 2.25 8.31
CA GLY A 160 -11.99 2.85 7.42
C GLY A 160 -11.39 3.71 6.32
N TYR A 161 -10.19 3.38 5.84
CA TYR A 161 -9.64 4.01 4.65
C TYR A 161 -10.32 3.48 3.38
N ASN A 162 -10.53 4.39 2.44
CA ASN A 162 -10.99 4.11 1.10
C ASN A 162 -9.79 3.80 0.20
N ILE A 163 -9.55 2.52 -0.08
CA ILE A 163 -8.30 2.09 -0.73
C ILE A 163 -8.50 1.95 -2.24
N LYS A 164 -7.68 2.64 -3.02
CA LYS A 164 -7.42 2.33 -4.43
C LYS A 164 -6.11 1.55 -4.51
N GLY A 165 -6.17 0.30 -4.95
CA GLY A 165 -4.98 -0.55 -5.08
C GLY A 165 -4.38 -0.47 -6.48
N PHE A 166 -3.05 -0.34 -6.55
CA PHE A 166 -2.34 -0.20 -7.82
C PHE A 166 -1.04 -1.01 -7.83
N GLY A 167 -0.87 -1.83 -8.87
CA GLY A 167 0.33 -2.65 -9.05
C GLY A 167 1.11 -2.24 -10.30
N VAL A 168 2.43 -2.09 -10.19
CA VAL A 168 3.32 -1.78 -11.31
C VAL A 168 4.56 -2.67 -11.30
N ASN A 169 4.98 -3.15 -12.47
CA ASN A 169 6.16 -4.01 -12.62
C ASN A 169 7.45 -3.25 -13.01
N SER A 170 7.34 -1.94 -13.25
CA SER A 170 8.43 -1.09 -13.73
C SER A 170 8.49 0.25 -12.98
N ALA A 171 9.71 0.64 -12.60
CA ALA A 171 10.01 1.93 -11.99
C ALA A 171 9.67 3.11 -12.92
N ASN A 172 9.85 2.95 -14.23
CA ASN A 172 9.56 4.00 -15.21
C ASN A 172 8.06 4.33 -15.27
N LEU A 173 7.21 3.31 -15.14
CA LEU A 173 5.75 3.52 -15.09
C LEU A 173 5.33 4.27 -13.84
N LEU A 174 5.99 4.02 -12.71
CA LEU A 174 5.71 4.76 -11.49
C LEU A 174 6.19 6.21 -11.57
N LYS A 175 7.34 6.46 -12.20
CA LYS A 175 7.82 7.82 -12.50
C LYS A 175 6.80 8.58 -13.32
N GLN A 176 6.30 8.02 -14.43
CA GLN A 176 5.26 8.63 -15.26
C GLN A 176 3.93 8.87 -14.52
N TYR A 177 3.68 8.15 -13.43
CA TYR A 177 2.46 8.35 -12.63
C TYR A 177 2.57 9.56 -11.69
N PHE A 178 3.78 9.89 -11.28
CA PHE A 178 4.05 11.01 -10.39
C PHE A 178 4.52 12.27 -11.12
N CYS A 179 5.38 12.13 -12.13
CA CYS A 179 5.96 13.17 -12.99
C CYS A 179 5.01 13.62 -14.10
#